data_AF-A0A6I4HL68-F1
#
_entry.id   AF-A0A6I4HL68-F1
#
_cell.length_a   1.000
_cell.length_b   1.000
_cell.length_c   1.000
_cell.angle_alpha   90.00
_cell.angle_beta   90.00
_cell.angle_gamma   90.00
#
_symmetry.space_group_name_H-M   'P 1'
#
loop_
_entity.id
_entity.type
_entity.pdbx_description
1 polymer ?
#
loop_
_entity_poly.entity_id
_entity_poly.type
_entity_poly.pdbx_seq_one_letter_code
_entity_poly.pdbx_strand_id
1 'polypeptide(L)' 'MRCGAPAPSQAAHSNSSKDGKGRSIKACDSKTVSLCFPCHHLFDTYQLGNRQESEKMFNKWLKRTNAMLESEQDLF' A
#
# COMPACT_ATOMS: atom_id res chain seq x y z
N MET A 1 0.77 -6.61 2.40
CA MET A 1 1.38 -7.27 3.57
C MET A 1 2.86 -7.57 3.34
N ARG A 2 3.75 -7.03 4.19
CA ARG A 2 5.20 -7.21 4.10
C ARG A 2 5.76 -8.18 5.15
N CYS A 3 5.51 -7.93 6.43
CA CYS A 3 6.19 -8.63 7.53
C CYS A 3 5.30 -9.57 8.36
N GLY A 4 3.99 -9.63 8.10
CA GLY A 4 3.07 -10.51 8.84
C GLY A 4 2.83 -10.09 10.29
N ALA A 5 3.15 -8.85 10.68
CA ALA A 5 2.83 -8.34 12.00
C ALA A 5 1.31 -8.42 12.26
N PRO A 6 0.89 -8.77 13.49
CA PRO A 6 -0.53 -8.80 13.85
C PRO A 6 -1.12 -7.38 13.81
N ALA A 7 -2.45 -7.31 13.92
CA ALA A 7 -3.16 -6.05 14.09
C ALA A 7 -2.59 -5.24 15.28
N PRO A 8 -2.59 -3.89 15.21
CA PRO A 8 -3.27 -3.08 14.20
C PRO A 8 -2.44 -2.80 12.94
N SER A 9 -3.13 -2.77 11.79
CA SER A 9 -2.60 -2.26 10.53
C SER A 9 -3.09 -0.84 10.23
N GLN A 10 -2.39 -0.14 9.34
CA GLN A 10 -2.73 1.18 8.82
C GLN A 10 -2.96 1.12 7.31
N ALA A 11 -3.81 2.02 6.82
CA ALA A 11 -4.00 2.26 5.40
C ALA A 11 -2.82 3.06 4.84
N ALA A 12 -2.09 2.45 3.89
CA ALA A 12 -0.94 3.05 3.22
C ALA A 12 -1.28 3.33 1.76
N HIS A 13 -1.34 4.60 1.39
CA HIS A 13 -1.62 5.06 0.03
C HIS A 13 -0.39 4.96 -0.88
N SER A 14 -0.60 4.88 -2.20
CA SER A 14 0.49 4.98 -3.17
C SER A 14 1.27 6.28 -3.02
N ASN A 15 2.59 6.20 -3.15
CA ASN A 15 3.50 7.34 -3.18
C ASN A 15 3.78 7.88 -4.60
N SER A 16 3.19 7.27 -5.64
CA SER A 16 3.42 7.65 -7.04
C SER A 16 2.44 8.72 -7.52
N SER A 17 2.95 9.75 -8.21
CA SER A 17 2.13 10.82 -8.78
C SER A 17 1.14 10.32 -9.84
N LYS A 18 1.45 9.19 -10.51
CA LYS A 18 0.54 8.54 -11.48
C LYS A 18 -0.79 8.10 -10.86
N ASP A 19 -0.81 7.87 -9.56
CA ASP A 19 -1.97 7.43 -8.79
C ASP A 19 -2.74 8.61 -8.18
N GLY A 20 -2.43 9.85 -8.60
CA GLY A 20 -3.02 11.08 -8.08
C GLY A 20 -2.38 11.61 -6.80
N LYS A 21 -1.23 11.06 -6.38
CA LYS A 21 -0.46 11.57 -5.23
C LYS A 21 0.11 12.97 -5.56
N GLY A 22 -0.04 13.91 -4.62
CA GLY A 22 0.52 15.26 -4.75
C GLY A 22 0.87 15.89 -3.39
N ARG A 23 1.39 17.12 -3.41
CA ARG A 23 1.63 17.88 -2.17
C ARG A 23 0.31 18.14 -1.47
N SER A 24 0.20 17.71 -0.21
CA SER A 24 -1.05 17.77 0.59
C SER A 24 -2.23 16.97 0.01
N ILE A 25 -1.99 16.13 -1.01
CA ILE A 25 -3.01 15.30 -1.65
C ILE A 25 -2.64 13.83 -1.40
N LYS A 26 -3.59 13.03 -0.96
CA LYS A 26 -3.44 11.57 -0.87
C LYS A 26 -3.81 10.96 -2.22
N ALA A 27 -3.19 9.84 -2.59
CA ALA A 27 -3.60 9.09 -3.76
C ALA A 27 -5.05 8.56 -3.58
N CYS A 28 -5.68 8.14 -4.67
CA CYS A 28 -7.02 7.54 -4.62
C CYS A 28 -7.07 6.35 -3.63
N ASP A 29 -8.17 6.18 -2.90
CA ASP A 29 -8.33 5.08 -1.93
C ASP A 29 -8.25 3.70 -2.58
N SER A 30 -8.57 3.56 -3.87
CA SER A 30 -8.34 2.34 -4.66
C SER A 30 -6.86 1.96 -4.80
N LYS A 31 -5.94 2.86 -4.45
CA LYS A 31 -4.49 2.70 -4.43
C LYS A 31 -4.01 2.70 -2.98
N THR A 32 -4.57 1.81 -2.19
CA THR A 32 -4.26 1.65 -0.76
C THR A 32 -3.95 0.20 -0.44
N VAL A 33 -2.99 -0.01 0.46
CA VAL A 33 -2.65 -1.34 0.99
C VAL A 33 -2.62 -1.32 2.52
N SER A 34 -2.79 -2.49 3.14
CA SER A 34 -2.64 -2.65 4.58
C SER A 34 -1.18 -2.95 4.98
N LEU A 35 -0.61 -2.12 5.85
CA LEU A 35 0.75 -2.27 6.41
C LEU A 35 0.75 -1.98 7.92
N CYS A 36 1.64 -2.61 8.69
CA CYS A 36 1.90 -2.20 10.07
C CYS A 36 2.65 -0.86 10.11
N PHE A 37 2.57 -0.15 11.24
CA PHE A 37 3.18 1.18 11.40
C PHE A 37 4.68 1.24 10.99
N PRO A 38 5.57 0.32 11.42
CA PRO A 38 6.97 0.36 11.01
C PRO A 38 7.16 0.19 9.50
N CYS A 39 6.42 -0.74 8.87
CA CYS A 39 6.53 -0.97 7.43
C CYS A 39 5.96 0.19 6.63
N HIS A 40 4.87 0.80 7.10
CA HIS A 40 4.26 1.97 6.47
C HIS A 40 5.25 3.14 6.47
N HIS A 41 5.87 3.44 7.61
CA HIS A 41 6.89 4.50 7.70
C HIS A 41 8.07 4.27 6.76
N LEU A 42 8.62 3.05 6.73
CA LEU A 42 9.76 2.72 5.86
C LEU A 42 9.40 2.83 4.37
N PHE A 43 8.16 2.48 4.01
CA PHE A 43 7.65 2.60 2.65
C PHE A 43 7.51 4.08 2.24
N ASP A 44 6.88 4.90 3.08
CA ASP A 44 6.65 6.33 2.82
C ASP A 44 7.93 7.15 2.72
N THR A 45 8.95 6.73 3.45
CA THR A 45 10.27 7.38 3.46
C THR A 45 11.26 6.78 2.47
N TYR A 46 10.82 5.86 1.60
CA TYR A 46 11.67 5.17 0.62
C TYR A 46 12.90 4.48 1.23
N GLN A 47 12.78 3.97 2.46
CA GLN A 47 13.85 3.23 3.15
C GLN A 47 13.89 1.74 2.77
N LEU A 48 12.93 1.28 1.98
CA LEU A 48 12.86 -0.11 1.49
C LEU A 48 13.50 -0.31 0.11
N GLY A 49 14.00 0.76 -0.51
CA GLY A 49 14.56 0.77 -1.86
C GLY A 49 14.38 2.14 -2.53
N ASN A 50 14.82 2.26 -3.78
CA ASN A 50 14.62 3.50 -4.54
C ASN A 50 13.14 3.68 -4.97
N ARG A 51 12.82 4.82 -5.60
CA ARG A 51 11.44 5.12 -6.03
C ARG A 51 10.84 4.06 -6.95
N GLN A 52 11.62 3.56 -7.92
CA GLN A 52 11.14 2.58 -8.90
C GLN A 52 10.92 1.20 -8.25
N GLU A 53 11.78 0.82 -7.32
CA GLU A 53 11.61 -0.40 -6.51
C GLU A 53 10.39 -0.29 -5.59
N SER A 54 10.21 0.87 -4.97
CA SER A 54 9.04 1.16 -4.12
C SER A 54 7.74 1.03 -4.90
N GLU A 55 7.67 1.57 -6.13
CA GLU A 55 6.51 1.39 -7.00
C GLU A 55 6.25 -0.08 -7.37
N LYS A 56 7.30 -0.85 -7.69
CA LYS A 56 7.18 -2.29 -7.98
C LYS A 56 6.66 -3.07 -6.77
N MET A 57 7.19 -2.78 -5.58
CA MET A 57 6.73 -3.39 -4.33
C MET A 57 5.26 -3.05 -4.05
N PHE A 58 4.90 -1.77 -4.20
CA PHE A 58 3.53 -1.31 -4.00
C PHE A 58 2.55 -2.01 -4.94
N ASN A 59 2.86 -2.08 -6.25
CA ASN A 59 2.02 -2.77 -7.23
C ASN A 59 1.78 -4.25 -6.87
N LYS A 60 2.83 -4.95 -6.38
CA LYS A 60 2.71 -6.34 -5.92
C LYS A 60 1.79 -6.45 -4.71
N TRP A 61 1.89 -5.54 -3.75
CA TRP A 61 1.01 -5.52 -2.58
C TRP A 61 -0.43 -5.16 -2.94
N LEU A 62 -0.62 -4.18 -3.82
CA LEU A 62 -1.95 -3.77 -4.28
C LEU A 62 -2.68 -4.90 -5.00
N LYS A 63 -1.98 -5.64 -5.88
CA LYS A 63 -2.54 -6.83 -6.53
C LYS A 63 -3.05 -7.85 -5.51
N ARG A 64 -2.30 -8.06 -4.41
CA ARG A 64 -2.71 -8.97 -3.33
C ARG A 64 -3.91 -8.42 -2.54
N THR A 65 -3.92 -7.13 -2.22
CA THR A 65 -5.05 -6.49 -1.54
C THR A 65 -6.33 -6.64 -2.36
N ASN A 66 -6.27 -6.35 -3.66
CA ASN A 66 -7.46 -6.45 -4.52
C ASN A 66 -7.95 -7.90 -4.64
N ALA A 67 -7.05 -8.88 -4.78
CA ALA A 67 -7.44 -10.28 -4.80
C ALA A 67 -8.14 -10.72 -3.50
N MET A 68 -7.71 -10.19 -2.34
CA MET A 68 -8.38 -10.45 -1.05
C MET A 68 -9.78 -9.82 -1.03
N LEU A 69 -9.91 -8.56 -1.46
CA LEU A 69 -11.20 -7.86 -1.51
C LEU A 69 -12.18 -8.50 -2.51
N GLU A 70 -11.70 -8.98 -3.65
CA GLU A 70 -12.51 -9.73 -4.62
C GLU A 70 -12.99 -11.04 -4.02
N SER A 71 -12.12 -11.79 -3.31
CA SER A 71 -12.54 -13.05 -2.65
C SER A 71 -13.52 -12.84 -1.48
N GLU A 72 -13.51 -11.66 -0.84
CA GLU A 72 -14.45 -11.32 0.23
C GLU A 72 -15.80 -10.82 -0.30
N GLN A 73 -15.88 -10.37 -1.55
CA GLN A 73 -17.16 -9.98 -2.17
C GLN A 73 -18.12 -11.18 -2.30
N ASP A 74 -17.59 -12.40 -2.36
CA ASP A 74 -18.41 -13.63 -2.40
C ASP A 74 -18.98 -14.03 -1.02
N LEU A 75 -18.68 -13.29 0.05
CA LEU A 75 -19.14 -13.58 1.41
C LEU A 75 -20.37 -12.76 1.86
N PHE A 76 -20.90 -11.90 1.00
CA PHE A 76 -22.08 -11.05 1.26
C PHE A 76 -23.08 -11.11 0.12
#